data_AF-Q4CUF1-F1
#
_entry.id   AF-Q4CUF1-F1
#
_cell.length_a   1.000
_cell.length_b   1.000
_cell.length_c   1.000
_cell.angle_alpha   90.00
_cell.angle_beta   90.00
_cell.angle_gamma   90.00
#
_symmetry.space_group_name_H-M   'P 1'
#
loop_
_entity.id
_entity.type
_entity.pdbx_description
1 polymer ?
#
loop_
_entity_poly.entity_id
_entity_poly.type
_entity_poly.pdbx_seq_one_letter_code
_entity_poly.pdbx_strand_id
1 'polypeptide(L)'
;MCILFTAASGGDSASFYPFLLLLLLLLLLLLLLLFAFSAPFFPLSTERKGTRRERRMKHVVGGVLRMQRCVASLAGTAFFGHLRGPSQTLALGCSSRAYMMSATPCCLGRRIKGKRSRHREPAEGDWLCQCGELNYKSKRECFKCGAPAPPLPPGVRRPSLPGEDPHDWACPCGQMNFRGSVVCHKCLQPKPAPPPLPGKEVTLWTCPKCKGVNRSIRNYCFKCSAPSPLLTFKPVV
;
A
#
# COMPACT_ATOMS: atom_id res chain seq x y z
N MET A 1 -16.62 -84.86 13.83
CA MET A 1 -16.83 -83.45 13.45
C MET A 1 -16.75 -82.62 14.71
N CYS A 2 -15.62 -81.92 14.86
CA CYS A 2 -15.28 -80.80 15.77
C CYS A 2 -13.77 -80.91 16.04
N ILE A 3 -13.02 -80.27 15.14
CA ILE A 3 -11.57 -80.16 15.17
C ILE A 3 -11.22 -79.26 16.36
N LEU A 4 -10.56 -79.83 17.37
CA LEU A 4 -10.05 -79.11 18.53
C LEU A 4 -8.85 -78.25 18.11
N PHE A 5 -8.97 -76.96 18.39
CA PHE A 5 -7.92 -75.95 18.32
C PHE A 5 -6.71 -76.35 19.16
N THR A 6 -5.55 -76.53 18.54
CA THR A 6 -4.26 -76.51 19.23
C THR A 6 -3.65 -75.11 19.08
N ALA A 7 -3.67 -74.37 20.18
CA ALA A 7 -2.95 -73.12 20.34
C ALA A 7 -1.43 -73.41 20.38
N ALA A 8 -0.71 -72.94 19.36
CA ALA A 8 0.74 -72.86 19.39
C ALA A 8 1.16 -71.49 19.93
N SER A 9 1.79 -71.55 21.09
CA SER A 9 2.34 -70.52 21.96
C SER A 9 3.48 -69.69 21.35
N GLY A 10 3.49 -68.40 21.71
CA GLY A 10 4.66 -67.72 22.28
C GLY A 10 5.88 -67.50 21.40
N GLY A 11 5.86 -66.44 20.59
CA GLY A 11 7.08 -65.80 20.07
C GLY A 11 7.29 -64.46 20.77
N ASP A 12 8.42 -64.31 21.45
CA ASP A 12 8.73 -63.27 22.43
C ASP A 12 8.49 -61.82 21.96
N SER A 13 7.43 -61.20 22.49
CA SER A 13 7.07 -59.79 22.28
C SER A 13 8.15 -58.80 22.73
N ALA A 14 9.17 -59.22 23.48
CA ALA A 14 10.28 -58.37 23.92
C ALA A 14 11.24 -57.95 22.78
N SER A 15 11.31 -58.74 21.71
CA SER A 15 12.27 -58.52 20.61
C SER A 15 11.83 -57.44 19.61
N PHE A 16 10.53 -57.10 19.55
CA PHE A 16 9.99 -56.14 18.58
C PHE A 16 10.15 -54.66 19.00
N TYR A 17 10.17 -54.39 20.30
CA TYR A 17 10.30 -53.03 20.84
C TYR A 17 11.55 -52.26 20.38
N PRO A 18 12.77 -52.84 20.34
CA PRO A 18 13.94 -52.11 19.86
C PRO A 18 13.83 -51.73 18.37
N PHE A 19 13.24 -52.59 17.53
CA PHE A 19 13.01 -52.28 16.11
C PHE A 19 11.99 -51.15 15.94
N LEU A 20 10.90 -51.16 16.71
CA LEU A 20 9.90 -50.10 16.67
C LEU A 20 10.47 -48.76 17.15
N LEU A 21 11.30 -48.77 18.20
CA LEU A 21 11.98 -47.58 18.71
C LEU A 21 12.97 -47.01 17.68
N LEU A 22 13.76 -47.88 17.02
CA LEU A 22 14.67 -47.46 15.96
C LEU A 22 13.93 -46.85 14.77
N LEU A 23 12.81 -47.45 14.35
CA LEU A 23 11.97 -46.92 13.27
C LEU A 23 11.42 -45.53 13.63
N LEU A 24 10.98 -45.35 14.88
CA LEU A 24 10.48 -44.06 15.36
C LEU A 24 11.57 -42.98 15.38
N LEU A 25 12.80 -43.34 15.78
CA LEU A 25 13.96 -42.44 15.75
C LEU A 25 14.37 -42.05 14.32
N LEU A 26 14.32 -43.00 13.38
CA LEU A 26 14.58 -42.72 11.95
C LEU A 26 13.52 -41.78 11.36
N LEU A 27 12.24 -41.97 11.69
CA LEU A 27 11.17 -41.06 11.28
C LEU A 27 11.32 -39.65 11.85
N LEU A 28 11.77 -39.53 13.11
CA LEU A 28 12.06 -38.23 13.74
C LEU A 28 13.24 -37.53 13.03
N LEU A 29 14.31 -38.26 12.72
CA LEU A 29 15.47 -37.72 12.00
C LEU A 29 15.10 -37.24 10.59
N LEU A 30 14.29 -38.01 9.86
CA LEU A 30 13.78 -37.63 8.53
C LEU A 30 12.98 -36.32 8.60
N LEU A 31 12.10 -36.18 9.60
CA LEU A 31 11.34 -34.95 9.85
C LEU A 31 12.25 -33.75 10.12
N LEU A 32 13.29 -33.91 10.93
CA LEU A 32 14.27 -32.85 11.21
C LEU A 32 15.04 -32.44 9.94
N LEU A 33 15.43 -33.39 9.10
CA LEU A 33 16.09 -33.10 7.81
C LEU A 33 15.16 -32.32 6.87
N LEU A 34 13.89 -32.71 6.76
CA LEU A 34 12.89 -31.98 5.97
C LEU A 34 12.69 -30.53 6.48
N PHE A 35 12.74 -30.32 7.80
CA PHE A 35 12.70 -28.98 8.39
C PHE A 35 13.98 -28.17 8.11
N ALA A 36 15.16 -28.81 8.11
CA ALA A 36 16.41 -28.14 7.78
C ALA A 36 16.46 -27.73 6.29
N PHE A 37 16.01 -28.57 5.37
CA PHE A 37 15.94 -28.23 3.94
C PHE A 37 14.86 -27.19 3.60
N SER A 38 13.81 -27.09 4.42
CA SER A 38 12.78 -26.05 4.27
C SER A 38 13.13 -24.74 4.99
N ALA A 39 14.23 -24.68 5.73
CA ALA A 39 14.79 -23.40 6.17
C ALA A 39 15.29 -22.66 4.91
N PRO A 40 14.66 -21.53 4.54
CA PRO A 40 15.04 -20.83 3.32
C PRO A 40 16.50 -20.39 3.46
N PHE A 41 17.36 -20.91 2.59
CA PHE A 41 18.60 -20.23 2.21
C PHE A 41 18.19 -18.82 1.82
N PHE A 42 18.33 -17.86 2.72
CA PHE A 42 18.21 -16.45 2.40
C PHE A 42 19.54 -16.09 1.74
N PRO A 43 19.64 -15.98 0.40
CA PRO A 43 20.81 -15.35 -0.15
C PRO A 43 20.82 -13.90 0.32
N LEU A 44 22.00 -13.46 0.72
CA LEU A 44 22.33 -12.10 1.13
C LEU A 44 22.16 -11.18 -0.10
N SER A 45 20.92 -10.87 -0.49
CA SER A 45 20.65 -10.08 -1.69
C SER A 45 20.59 -8.60 -1.34
N THR A 46 21.49 -7.87 -1.96
CA THR A 46 21.56 -6.41 -2.03
C THR A 46 20.20 -5.78 -2.31
N GLU A 47 19.94 -4.65 -1.64
CA GLU A 47 18.65 -3.96 -1.59
C GLU A 47 18.27 -3.34 -2.95
N ARG A 48 17.83 -4.14 -3.91
CA ARG A 48 17.12 -3.62 -5.09
C ARG A 48 15.63 -3.54 -4.77
N LYS A 49 15.05 -2.34 -4.95
CA LYS A 49 13.61 -2.07 -4.80
C LYS A 49 12.81 -2.98 -5.75
N GLY A 50 12.44 -4.17 -5.27
CA GLY A 50 11.71 -5.18 -6.05
C GLY A 50 10.42 -4.64 -6.65
N THR A 51 10.06 -5.22 -7.79
CA THR A 51 8.88 -4.83 -8.59
C THR A 51 7.58 -5.03 -7.78
N ARG A 52 6.50 -4.34 -8.17
CA ARG A 52 5.19 -4.43 -7.49
C ARG A 52 4.68 -5.87 -7.37
N ARG A 53 4.97 -6.71 -8.37
CA ARG A 53 4.61 -8.13 -8.41
C ARG A 53 5.39 -8.94 -7.36
N GLU A 54 6.68 -8.67 -7.23
CA GLU A 54 7.56 -9.34 -6.28
C GLU A 54 7.19 -9.04 -4.82
N ARG A 55 6.86 -7.77 -4.50
CA ARG A 55 6.37 -7.41 -3.16
C ARG A 55 5.04 -8.10 -2.83
N ARG A 56 4.13 -8.21 -3.81
CA ARG A 56 2.86 -8.93 -3.62
C ARG A 56 3.11 -10.41 -3.34
N MET A 57 4.05 -11.05 -4.05
CA MET A 57 4.42 -12.45 -3.82
C MET A 57 4.97 -12.68 -2.40
N LYS A 58 5.86 -11.81 -1.90
CA LYS A 58 6.38 -11.88 -0.52
C LYS A 58 5.26 -11.82 0.53
N HIS A 59 4.24 -10.98 0.32
CA HIS A 59 3.07 -10.92 1.19
C HIS A 59 2.19 -12.18 1.13
N VAL A 60 2.01 -12.77 -0.06
CA VAL A 60 1.24 -14.02 -0.22
C VAL A 60 1.96 -15.19 0.46
N VAL A 61 3.26 -15.37 0.16
CA VAL A 61 4.09 -16.44 0.74
C VAL A 61 4.16 -16.31 2.26
N GLY A 62 4.44 -15.11 2.78
CA GLY A 62 4.42 -14.86 4.23
C GLY A 62 3.06 -15.08 4.89
N GLY A 63 1.96 -14.92 4.14
CA GLY A 63 0.60 -15.25 4.58
C GLY A 63 0.37 -16.76 4.69
N VAL A 64 0.79 -17.53 3.69
CA VAL A 64 0.65 -19.00 3.64
C VAL A 64 1.46 -19.67 4.76
N LEU A 65 2.74 -19.30 4.93
CA LEU A 65 3.59 -19.82 6.01
C LEU A 65 3.02 -19.52 7.41
N ARG A 66 2.39 -18.34 7.58
CA ARG A 66 1.75 -17.98 8.85
C ARG A 66 0.49 -18.80 9.13
N MET A 67 -0.31 -19.12 8.11
CA MET A 67 -1.46 -20.03 8.26
C MET A 67 -1.01 -21.43 8.65
N GLN A 68 0.05 -21.95 8.02
CA GLN A 68 0.59 -23.27 8.30
C GLN A 68 1.04 -23.43 9.77
N ARG A 69 1.70 -22.40 10.33
CA ARG A 69 2.06 -22.37 11.76
C ARG A 69 0.85 -22.33 12.70
N CYS A 70 -0.24 -21.67 12.31
CA CYS A 70 -1.48 -21.64 13.10
C CYS A 70 -2.16 -23.02 13.11
N VAL A 71 -2.22 -23.71 11.96
CA VAL A 71 -2.81 -25.05 11.86
C VAL A 71 -2.01 -26.06 12.69
N ALA A 72 -0.67 -26.00 12.65
CA ALA A 72 0.18 -26.85 13.49
C ALA A 72 -0.04 -26.60 15.00
N SER A 73 -0.26 -25.34 15.41
CA SER A 73 -0.56 -25.00 16.80
C SER A 73 -1.90 -25.57 17.27
N LEU A 74 -2.94 -25.53 16.41
CA LEU A 74 -4.25 -26.13 16.71
C LEU A 74 -4.16 -27.66 16.81
N ALA A 75 -3.40 -28.30 15.92
CA ALA A 75 -3.17 -29.75 15.98
C ALA A 75 -2.42 -30.15 17.27
N GLY A 76 -1.44 -29.36 17.71
CA GLY A 76 -0.75 -29.58 18.99
C GLY A 76 -1.71 -29.49 20.19
N THR A 77 -2.58 -28.48 20.24
CA THR A 77 -3.57 -28.37 21.33
C THR A 77 -4.59 -29.50 21.33
N ALA A 78 -4.99 -30.01 20.16
CA ALA A 78 -5.90 -31.16 20.07
C ALA A 78 -5.23 -32.47 20.52
N PHE A 79 -3.93 -32.64 20.21
CA PHE A 79 -3.17 -33.84 20.59
C PHE A 79 -2.89 -33.89 22.11
N PHE A 80 -2.50 -32.78 22.74
CA PHE A 80 -2.28 -32.74 24.19
C PHE A 80 -3.58 -32.63 25.01
N GLY A 81 -4.67 -32.14 24.42
CA GLY A 81 -5.99 -32.14 25.05
C GLY A 81 -6.50 -33.56 25.33
N HIS A 82 -6.09 -34.56 24.55
CA HIS A 82 -6.51 -35.94 24.73
C HIS A 82 -5.74 -36.70 25.83
N LEU A 83 -4.62 -36.15 26.33
CA LEU A 83 -3.77 -36.79 27.35
C LEU A 83 -4.03 -36.29 28.77
N ARG A 84 -4.88 -35.27 28.97
CA ARG A 84 -5.35 -34.91 30.32
C ARG A 84 -6.77 -35.41 30.52
N GLY A 85 -6.86 -36.55 31.20
CA GLY A 85 -8.09 -37.06 31.78
C GLY A 85 -8.77 -36.04 32.71
N PRO A 86 -10.05 -36.27 33.04
CA PRO A 86 -10.89 -35.31 33.75
C PRO A 86 -10.38 -35.09 35.17
N SER A 87 -9.82 -33.91 35.43
CA SER A 87 -9.41 -33.52 36.78
C SER A 87 -10.56 -32.83 37.51
N GLN A 88 -10.76 -33.32 38.73
CA GLN A 88 -11.89 -33.10 39.61
C GLN A 88 -12.09 -31.62 39.97
N THR A 89 -13.36 -31.22 39.94
CA THR A 89 -13.84 -29.90 40.35
C THR A 89 -13.78 -29.77 41.88
N LEU A 90 -12.71 -29.18 42.42
CA LEU A 90 -12.73 -28.66 43.79
C LEU A 90 -12.99 -27.16 43.76
N ALA A 91 -14.20 -26.82 44.21
CA ALA A 91 -14.66 -25.49 44.49
C ALA A 91 -13.94 -24.95 45.74
N LEU A 92 -12.96 -24.07 45.53
CA LEU A 92 -12.38 -23.24 46.57
C LEU A 92 -12.11 -21.84 46.00
N GLY A 93 -12.71 -20.84 46.65
CA GLY A 93 -12.09 -19.53 46.83
C GLY A 93 -11.98 -18.64 45.59
N CYS A 94 -12.95 -17.74 45.47
CA CYS A 94 -12.91 -16.56 44.62
C CYS A 94 -11.68 -15.68 44.96
N SER A 95 -10.57 -15.80 44.23
CA SER A 95 -9.58 -14.71 44.11
C SER A 95 -8.68 -14.74 42.87
N SER A 96 -8.92 -15.66 41.91
CA SER A 96 -8.06 -15.81 40.73
C SER A 96 -8.83 -15.63 39.42
N ARG A 97 -9.45 -14.46 39.23
CA ARG A 97 -10.03 -14.07 37.94
C ARG A 97 -8.97 -13.85 36.84
N ALA A 98 -7.69 -14.03 37.14
CA ALA A 98 -6.58 -13.90 36.18
C ALA A 98 -6.30 -15.18 35.35
N TYR A 99 -6.85 -16.36 35.70
CA TYR A 99 -6.58 -17.60 34.94
C TYR A 99 -7.71 -18.07 34.03
N MET A 100 -8.75 -17.26 33.83
CA MET A 100 -9.57 -17.33 32.61
C MET A 100 -8.89 -16.55 31.46
N MET A 101 -7.56 -16.59 31.37
CA MET A 101 -6.87 -16.48 30.09
C MET A 101 -7.23 -17.74 29.34
N SER A 102 -8.41 -17.68 28.73
CA SER A 102 -8.89 -18.65 27.76
C SER A 102 -7.72 -19.08 26.90
N ALA A 103 -7.56 -20.40 26.75
CA ALA A 103 -6.66 -21.05 25.81
C ALA A 103 -7.02 -20.71 24.34
N THR A 104 -7.50 -19.50 24.08
CA THR A 104 -7.59 -18.91 22.77
C THR A 104 -6.15 -18.82 22.26
N PRO A 105 -5.77 -19.59 21.23
CA PRO A 105 -4.43 -19.53 20.70
C PRO A 105 -4.12 -18.07 20.35
N CYS A 106 -2.91 -17.60 20.65
CA CYS A 106 -2.46 -16.23 20.33
C CYS A 106 -2.69 -15.86 18.84
N CYS A 107 -2.93 -16.84 17.98
CA CYS A 107 -3.38 -16.72 16.60
C CYS A 107 -4.71 -15.98 16.41
N LEU A 108 -5.66 -16.13 17.35
CA LEU A 108 -6.95 -15.44 17.38
C LEU A 108 -6.86 -14.09 18.11
N GLY A 109 -5.84 -13.91 18.96
CA GLY A 109 -5.44 -12.63 19.55
C GLY A 109 -4.86 -11.64 18.54
N ARG A 110 -5.06 -11.87 17.22
CA ARG A 110 -4.87 -10.83 16.23
C ARG A 110 -5.86 -9.72 16.58
N ARG A 111 -5.33 -8.73 17.33
CA ARG A 111 -5.81 -7.36 17.41
C ARG A 111 -6.52 -7.11 16.09
N ILE A 112 -7.84 -7.08 16.12
CA ILE A 112 -8.64 -6.52 15.05
C ILE A 112 -8.17 -5.07 15.04
N LYS A 113 -7.05 -4.79 14.37
CA LYS A 113 -6.76 -3.46 13.86
C LYS A 113 -7.95 -3.27 12.96
N GLY A 114 -8.97 -2.60 13.52
CA GLY A 114 -10.26 -2.36 12.90
C GLY A 114 -9.97 -2.16 11.44
N LYS A 115 -10.55 -3.02 10.61
CA LYS A 115 -10.53 -2.92 9.16
C LYS A 115 -10.71 -1.42 8.90
N ARG A 116 -9.61 -0.70 8.58
CA ARG A 116 -9.64 0.77 8.60
C ARG A 116 -10.85 1.12 7.77
N SER A 117 -11.79 1.87 8.35
CA SER A 117 -13.00 2.23 7.63
C SER A 117 -12.56 2.68 6.25
N ARG A 118 -13.08 2.03 5.19
CA ARG A 118 -12.73 2.42 3.83
C ARG A 118 -13.14 3.87 3.56
N HIS A 119 -13.96 4.44 4.43
CA HIS A 119 -14.24 5.85 4.55
C HIS A 119 -13.00 6.58 5.11
N ARG A 120 -12.09 6.95 4.19
CA ARG A 120 -11.10 7.99 4.45
C ARG A 120 -11.82 9.32 4.34
N GLU A 121 -11.52 10.25 5.25
CA GLU A 121 -12.00 11.63 5.15
C GLU A 121 -11.54 12.25 3.82
N PRO A 122 -12.45 12.88 3.04
CA PRO A 122 -12.08 13.58 1.82
C PRO A 122 -10.97 14.61 2.11
N ALA A 123 -9.83 14.49 1.43
CA ALA A 123 -8.77 15.49 1.55
C ALA A 123 -8.99 16.63 0.54
N GLU A 124 -8.34 17.77 0.79
CA GLU A 124 -8.46 18.93 -0.09
C GLU A 124 -7.98 18.63 -1.53
N GLY A 125 -8.90 18.77 -2.48
CA GLY A 125 -8.68 18.50 -3.90
C GLY A 125 -8.90 17.04 -4.33
N ASP A 126 -9.32 16.16 -3.43
CA ASP A 126 -9.92 14.89 -3.83
C ASP A 126 -11.19 15.17 -4.63
N TRP A 127 -11.49 14.32 -5.61
CA TRP A 127 -12.59 14.53 -6.54
C TRP A 127 -13.52 13.33 -6.53
N LEU A 128 -14.82 13.62 -6.52
CA LEU A 128 -15.86 12.60 -6.60
C LEU A 128 -16.11 12.25 -8.07
N CYS A 129 -16.02 10.96 -8.40
CA CYS A 129 -16.41 10.49 -9.72
C CYS A 129 -17.95 10.37 -9.80
N GLN A 130 -18.52 10.47 -11.00
CA GLN A 130 -19.94 10.23 -11.26
C GLN A 130 -20.41 8.83 -10.80
N CYS A 131 -19.50 7.86 -10.69
CA CYS A 131 -19.82 6.53 -10.14
C CYS A 131 -19.98 6.50 -8.61
N GLY A 132 -19.87 7.65 -7.93
CA GLY A 132 -20.02 7.78 -6.48
C GLY A 132 -18.74 7.51 -5.67
N GLU A 133 -17.62 7.23 -6.33
CA GLU A 133 -16.36 6.94 -5.63
C GLU A 133 -15.48 8.19 -5.48
N LEU A 134 -14.91 8.37 -4.29
CA LEU A 134 -13.93 9.41 -3.99
C LEU A 134 -12.55 9.00 -4.50
N ASN A 135 -11.93 9.85 -5.33
CA ASN A 135 -10.62 9.62 -5.92
C ASN A 135 -9.61 10.62 -5.38
N TYR A 136 -8.35 10.17 -5.26
CA TYR A 136 -7.26 11.04 -4.86
C TYR A 136 -7.07 12.19 -5.84
N LYS A 137 -6.72 13.37 -5.33
CA LYS A 137 -6.33 14.55 -6.13
C LYS A 137 -5.34 14.25 -7.27
N SER A 138 -4.40 13.35 -7.03
CA SER A 138 -3.37 12.94 -8.00
C SER A 138 -3.90 12.04 -9.13
N LYS A 139 -5.03 11.34 -8.92
CA LYS A 139 -5.60 10.43 -9.92
C LYS A 139 -6.16 11.21 -11.11
N ARG A 140 -5.83 10.73 -12.30
CA ARG A 140 -6.32 11.25 -13.59
C ARG A 140 -7.58 10.55 -14.07
N GLU A 141 -7.81 9.34 -13.56
CA GLU A 141 -8.94 8.47 -13.88
C GLU A 141 -9.48 7.84 -12.60
N CYS A 142 -10.76 7.48 -12.62
CA CYS A 142 -11.41 6.87 -11.48
C CYS A 142 -10.84 5.48 -11.22
N PHE A 143 -10.51 5.17 -9.96
CA PHE A 143 -9.96 3.85 -9.63
C PHE A 143 -10.95 2.69 -9.84
N LYS A 144 -12.26 2.98 -9.88
CA LYS A 144 -13.31 1.97 -10.01
C LYS A 144 -13.82 1.83 -11.45
N CYS A 145 -14.22 2.94 -12.09
CA CYS A 145 -14.81 2.90 -13.43
C CYS A 145 -13.85 3.34 -14.55
N GLY A 146 -12.66 3.86 -14.23
CA GLY A 146 -11.74 4.39 -15.24
C GLY A 146 -12.18 5.70 -15.91
N ALA A 147 -13.32 6.28 -15.51
CA ALA A 147 -13.77 7.55 -16.07
C ALA A 147 -12.73 8.66 -15.83
N PRO A 148 -12.51 9.56 -16.81
CA PRO A 148 -11.55 10.64 -16.66
C PRO A 148 -11.98 11.55 -15.52
N ALA A 149 -10.99 12.11 -14.83
CA ALA A 149 -11.23 13.06 -13.77
C ALA A 149 -11.84 14.36 -14.34
N PRO A 150 -12.71 15.05 -13.59
CA PRO A 150 -13.38 16.26 -14.07
C PRO A 150 -12.37 17.39 -14.37
N PRO A 151 -12.70 18.32 -15.29
CA PRO A 151 -11.86 19.48 -15.53
C PRO A 151 -11.71 20.29 -14.23
N LEU A 152 -10.47 20.71 -13.94
CA LEU A 152 -10.21 21.57 -12.79
C LEU A 152 -10.60 23.03 -13.10
N PRO A 153 -10.89 23.85 -12.07
CA PRO A 153 -11.06 25.28 -12.23
C PRO A 153 -9.83 25.94 -12.90
N PRO A 154 -10.01 27.05 -13.63
CA PRO A 154 -8.90 27.80 -14.24
C PRO A 154 -7.82 28.15 -13.21
N GLY A 155 -6.55 27.88 -13.52
CA GLY A 155 -5.41 28.15 -12.63
C GLY A 155 -5.10 27.07 -11.59
N VAL A 156 -6.00 26.13 -11.34
CA VAL A 156 -5.74 25.00 -10.43
C VAL A 156 -5.05 23.87 -11.19
N ARG A 157 -3.86 23.47 -10.72
CA ARG A 157 -3.12 22.33 -11.29
C ARG A 157 -3.33 21.07 -10.47
N ARG A 158 -3.43 19.92 -11.15
CA ARG A 158 -3.29 18.64 -10.46
C ARG A 158 -1.86 18.51 -9.94
N PRO A 159 -1.64 17.84 -8.79
CA PRO A 159 -0.31 17.49 -8.34
C PRO A 159 0.42 16.70 -9.43
N SER A 160 1.67 17.09 -9.67
CA SER A 160 2.61 16.34 -10.50
C SER A 160 2.87 15.00 -9.82
N LEU A 161 2.75 13.92 -10.59
CA LEU A 161 3.18 12.60 -10.15
C LEU A 161 4.72 12.59 -9.99
N PRO A 162 5.28 11.69 -9.17
CA PRO A 162 6.73 11.51 -9.11
C PRO A 162 7.30 11.20 -10.49
N GLY A 163 8.19 12.05 -11.01
CA GLY A 163 8.77 11.94 -12.35
C GLY A 163 8.07 12.78 -13.44
N GLU A 164 7.02 13.52 -13.09
CA GLU A 164 6.37 14.47 -13.98
C GLU A 164 7.01 15.86 -13.80
N ASP A 165 7.42 16.51 -14.88
CA ASP A 165 8.03 17.82 -14.80
C ASP A 165 7.01 18.83 -14.24
N PRO A 166 7.35 19.67 -13.24
CA PRO A 166 6.46 20.75 -12.75
C PRO A 166 6.06 21.78 -13.83
N HIS A 167 6.68 21.63 -14.99
CA HIS A 167 6.73 22.50 -16.13
C HIS A 167 5.77 22.03 -17.26
N ASP A 168 5.31 20.79 -17.20
CA ASP A 168 4.31 20.21 -18.10
C ASP A 168 2.91 20.71 -17.79
N TRP A 169 2.02 20.66 -18.78
CA TRP A 169 0.67 21.20 -18.65
C TRP A 169 -0.40 20.15 -18.96
N ALA A 170 -1.43 20.13 -18.13
CA ALA A 170 -2.60 19.28 -18.30
C ALA A 170 -3.62 19.95 -19.22
N CYS A 171 -4.05 19.24 -20.25
CA CYS A 171 -5.17 19.65 -21.07
C CYS A 171 -6.50 19.31 -20.36
N PRO A 172 -7.58 20.08 -20.57
CA PRO A 172 -8.91 19.77 -20.02
C PRO A 172 -9.43 18.37 -20.37
N CYS A 173 -8.93 17.74 -21.44
CA CYS A 173 -9.27 16.37 -21.82
C CYS A 173 -8.63 15.29 -20.93
N GLY A 174 -7.83 15.67 -19.94
CA GLY A 174 -7.13 14.77 -19.01
C GLY A 174 -5.71 14.41 -19.41
N GLN A 175 -5.27 14.76 -20.63
CA GLN A 175 -3.94 14.43 -21.12
C GLN A 175 -2.88 15.45 -20.69
N MET A 176 -1.71 14.94 -20.29
CA MET A 176 -0.52 15.75 -20.00
C MET A 176 0.28 15.99 -21.27
N ASN A 177 0.74 17.22 -21.45
CA ASN A 177 1.56 17.62 -22.59
C ASN A 177 2.86 18.26 -22.07
N PHE A 178 3.91 18.12 -22.86
CA PHE A 178 5.21 18.71 -22.54
C PHE A 178 5.12 20.24 -22.46
N ARG A 179 5.97 20.83 -21.60
CA ARG A 179 6.10 22.30 -21.45
C ARG A 179 6.04 23.08 -22.77
N GLY A 180 6.77 22.60 -23.78
CA GLY A 180 6.96 23.24 -25.09
C GLY A 180 5.80 23.06 -26.07
N SER A 181 4.90 22.11 -25.81
CA SER A 181 3.73 21.89 -26.67
C SER A 181 2.75 23.05 -26.53
N VAL A 182 2.49 23.75 -27.64
CA VAL A 182 1.47 24.83 -27.70
C VAL A 182 0.06 24.26 -27.78
N VAL A 183 -0.05 23.02 -28.26
CA VAL A 183 -1.29 22.32 -28.56
C VAL A 183 -1.25 20.93 -27.91
N CYS A 184 -2.40 20.43 -27.47
CA CYS A 184 -2.50 19.11 -26.86
C CYS A 184 -2.31 18.01 -27.90
N HIS A 185 -1.45 17.03 -27.61
CA HIS A 185 -1.21 15.89 -28.50
C HIS A 185 -2.44 15.02 -28.75
N LYS A 186 -3.37 14.93 -27.78
CA LYS A 186 -4.56 14.06 -27.89
C LYS A 186 -5.75 14.73 -28.57
N CYS A 187 -6.06 15.97 -28.21
CA CYS A 187 -7.29 16.65 -28.63
C CYS A 187 -7.06 17.90 -29.47
N LEU A 188 -5.80 18.25 -29.73
CA LEU A 188 -5.40 19.43 -30.50
C LEU A 188 -5.91 20.77 -29.95
N GLN A 189 -6.37 20.81 -28.69
CA GLN A 189 -6.73 22.06 -28.03
C GLN A 189 -5.48 22.85 -27.65
N PRO A 190 -5.50 24.20 -27.78
CA PRO A 190 -4.38 25.03 -27.39
C PRO A 190 -4.16 24.96 -25.87
N LYS A 191 -2.90 25.20 -25.47
CA LYS A 191 -2.52 25.30 -24.07
C LYS A 191 -3.38 26.35 -23.35
N PRO A 192 -4.01 26.02 -22.21
CA PRO A 192 -4.82 26.98 -21.48
C PRO A 192 -3.94 28.11 -20.96
N ALA A 193 -4.28 29.35 -21.31
CA ALA A 193 -3.70 30.52 -20.68
C ALA A 193 -4.13 30.54 -19.20
N PRO A 194 -3.22 30.85 -18.25
CA PRO A 194 -3.63 31.12 -16.88
C PRO A 194 -4.72 32.21 -16.89
N PRO A 195 -5.77 32.10 -16.06
CA PRO A 195 -6.68 33.21 -15.89
C PRO A 195 -5.85 34.45 -15.48
N PRO A 196 -6.21 35.65 -15.96
CA PRO A 196 -5.58 36.87 -15.46
C PRO A 196 -5.77 36.88 -13.95
N LEU A 197 -4.64 36.89 -13.23
CA LEU A 197 -4.66 36.92 -11.77
C LEU A 197 -5.48 38.16 -11.33
N PRO A 198 -6.57 38.00 -10.55
CA PRO A 198 -7.31 39.14 -10.05
C PRO A 198 -6.39 39.99 -9.17
N GLY A 199 -6.28 41.30 -9.45
CA GLY A 199 -5.37 42.23 -8.78
C GLY A 199 -3.94 42.26 -9.32
N LYS A 200 -3.55 41.29 -10.18
CA LYS A 200 -2.42 41.44 -11.09
C LYS A 200 -2.96 41.61 -12.49
N GLU A 201 -3.89 42.56 -12.63
CA GLU A 201 -4.00 43.29 -13.88
C GLU A 201 -2.57 43.61 -14.28
N VAL A 202 -2.13 43.08 -15.42
CA VAL A 202 -0.90 43.55 -16.02
C VAL A 202 -1.24 44.98 -16.37
N THR A 203 -1.00 45.90 -15.44
CA THR A 203 -1.21 47.31 -15.65
C THR A 203 -0.32 47.65 -16.84
N LEU A 204 -0.94 47.94 -17.97
CA LEU A 204 -0.22 48.28 -19.18
C LEU A 204 -0.02 49.79 -19.12
N TRP A 205 1.21 50.27 -19.34
CA TRP A 205 1.45 51.70 -19.49
C TRP A 205 1.69 52.02 -20.95
N THR A 206 1.09 53.11 -21.40
CA THR A 206 1.26 53.61 -22.76
C THR A 206 2.41 54.60 -22.78
N CYS A 207 3.38 54.38 -23.66
CA CYS A 207 4.53 55.27 -23.78
C CYS A 207 4.10 56.64 -24.31
N PRO A 208 4.47 57.76 -23.64
CA PRO A 208 4.09 59.10 -24.10
C PRO A 208 4.75 59.46 -25.44
N LYS A 209 5.97 58.98 -25.70
CA LYS A 209 6.74 59.31 -26.91
C LYS A 209 6.25 58.61 -28.18
N CYS A 210 5.95 57.31 -28.11
CA CYS A 210 5.63 56.50 -29.30
C CYS A 210 4.26 55.83 -29.27
N LYS A 211 3.43 56.10 -28.25
CA LYS A 211 2.11 55.48 -27.98
C LYS A 211 2.13 53.94 -27.93
N GLY A 212 3.30 53.33 -27.75
CA GLY A 212 3.44 51.88 -27.61
C GLY A 212 2.96 51.40 -26.25
N VAL A 213 2.22 50.30 -26.21
CA VAL A 213 1.72 49.72 -24.96
C VAL A 213 2.77 48.77 -24.37
N ASN A 214 3.20 49.04 -23.15
CA ASN A 214 4.24 48.28 -22.44
C ASN A 214 3.65 47.59 -21.20
N ARG A 215 4.28 46.50 -20.75
CA ARG A 215 3.97 45.87 -19.45
C ARG A 215 4.43 46.80 -18.30
N SER A 216 3.66 46.95 -17.21
CA SER A 216 4.02 47.75 -16.01
C SER A 216 5.40 47.44 -15.44
N ILE A 217 5.81 46.18 -15.48
CA ILE A 217 7.14 45.77 -15.02
C ILE A 217 8.30 46.40 -15.79
N ARG A 218 8.06 46.94 -16.99
CA ARG A 218 9.12 47.55 -17.81
C ARG A 218 9.31 49.00 -17.39
N ASN A 219 10.53 49.30 -16.97
CA ASN A 219 11.00 50.66 -16.69
C ASN A 219 11.16 51.48 -17.97
N TYR A 220 11.38 50.85 -19.13
CA TYR A 220 11.61 51.52 -20.42
C TYR A 220 10.71 50.96 -21.51
N CYS A 221 10.33 51.81 -22.46
CA CYS A 221 9.48 51.43 -23.58
C CYS A 221 10.21 50.43 -24.50
N PHE A 222 9.53 49.39 -24.94
CA PHE A 222 10.10 48.40 -25.86
C PHE A 222 10.43 48.95 -27.25
N LYS A 223 9.71 49.99 -27.68
CA LYS A 223 9.81 50.52 -29.05
C LYS A 223 10.80 51.67 -29.16
N CYS A 224 10.91 52.51 -28.13
CA CYS A 224 11.75 53.72 -28.18
C CYS A 224 12.63 53.93 -26.94
N SER A 225 12.67 52.97 -26.00
CA SER A 225 13.45 53.03 -24.76
C SER A 225 13.15 54.23 -23.85
N ALA A 226 12.06 54.98 -24.09
CA ALA A 226 11.66 56.08 -23.22
C ALA A 226 11.27 55.56 -21.82
N PRO A 227 11.58 56.29 -20.74
CA PRO A 227 11.25 55.86 -19.39
C PRO A 227 9.73 55.75 -19.21
N SER A 228 9.31 54.80 -18.39
CA SER A 228 7.91 54.65 -18.00
C SER A 228 7.47 55.87 -17.19
N PRO A 229 6.27 56.42 -17.46
CA PRO A 229 5.73 57.53 -16.68
C PRO A 229 5.42 57.11 -15.23
N LEU A 230 5.41 55.81 -14.93
CA LEU A 230 5.20 55.29 -13.58
C LEU A 230 6.50 55.18 -12.76
N LEU A 231 7.66 55.44 -13.36
CA LEU A 231 8.91 55.52 -12.62
C LEU A 231 8.92 56.78 -11.75
N THR A 232 8.49 56.64 -10.50
CA THR A 232 8.79 57.64 -9.49
C THR A 232 10.25 57.42 -9.06
N PHE A 233 11.15 58.30 -9.48
CA PHE A 233 12.48 58.36 -8.90
C PHE A 233 12.33 58.78 -7.44
N LYS A 234 12.41 57.82 -6.51
CA LYS A 234 12.71 58.18 -5.12
C LYS A 234 14.19 58.56 -5.11
N PRO A 235 14.56 59.81 -4.79
CA PRO A 235 15.96 60.12 -4.54
C PRO A 235 16.42 59.23 -3.40
N VAL A 236 17.54 58.54 -3.60
CA VAL A 236 18.27 57.92 -2.49
C VAL A 236 18.83 59.11 -1.71
N VAL A 237 18.29 59.34 -0.52
CA VAL A 237 18.80 60.32 0.44
C VAL A 237 20.13 59.80 0.99
#